data_AF-D3LA08-F1
#
_entry.id   AF-D3LA08-F1
#
_cell.length_a   1.000
_cell.length_b   1.000
_cell.length_c   1.000
_cell.angle_alpha   90.00
_cell.angle_beta   90.00
_cell.angle_gamma   90.00
#
_symmetry.space_group_name_H-M   'P 1'
#
loop_
_entity.id
_entity.type
_entity.pdbx_description
1 polymer ?
#
loop_
_entity_poly.entity_id
_entity_poly.type
_entity_poly.pdbx_seq_one_letter_code
_entity_poly.pdbx_strand_id
1 'polypeptide(L)'
;MQVVYVFLWTLLLVVPGIIKSISYSQAFYIYRDHIDNGNPITYLQAITKSRKLMDGHKMDYFVMELSFIGWLILVPITGGIAAIWVLPYYQLTFCNFYKKLVENNQLSKDAQN
;
A
#
# COMPACT_ATOMS: atom_id res chain seq x y z
N MET A 1 -23.50 -24.69 -10.54
CA MET A 1 -24.12 -23.34 -10.68
C MET A 1 -24.05 -22.47 -9.43
N GLN A 2 -24.05 -23.01 -8.20
CA GLN A 2 -23.95 -22.20 -6.97
C GLN A 2 -22.56 -21.60 -6.72
N VAL A 3 -21.49 -22.29 -7.14
CA VAL A 3 -20.10 -21.86 -6.94
C VAL A 3 -19.79 -20.50 -7.58
N VAL A 4 -20.39 -20.20 -8.75
CA VAL A 4 -20.17 -18.93 -9.46
C VAL A 4 -20.74 -17.76 -8.66
N TYR A 5 -21.95 -17.90 -8.09
CA TYR A 5 -22.55 -16.86 -7.26
C TYR A 5 -21.76 -16.67 -5.96
N VAL A 6 -21.35 -17.75 -5.29
CA VAL A 6 -20.52 -17.66 -4.08
C VAL A 6 -19.17 -16.99 -4.39
N PHE A 7 -18.54 -17.30 -5.52
CA PHE A 7 -17.30 -16.66 -5.97
C PHE A 7 -17.45 -15.16 -6.24
N LEU A 8 -18.57 -14.75 -6.86
CA LEU A 8 -18.85 -13.33 -7.10
C LEU A 8 -19.09 -12.56 -5.79
N TRP A 9 -19.80 -13.16 -4.84
CA TRP A 9 -20.03 -12.57 -3.52
C TRP A 9 -18.75 -12.46 -2.69
N THR A 10 -17.88 -13.48 -2.73
CA THR A 10 -16.58 -13.42 -2.04
C THR A 10 -15.66 -12.39 -2.71
N LEU A 11 -15.59 -12.33 -4.04
CA LEU A 11 -14.83 -11.31 -4.77
C LEU A 11 -15.28 -9.88 -4.39
N LEU A 12 -16.60 -9.66 -4.27
CA LEU A 12 -17.17 -8.38 -3.87
C LEU A 12 -16.78 -7.96 -2.44
N LEU A 13 -16.53 -8.92 -1.53
CA LEU A 13 -16.06 -8.65 -0.16
C LEU A 13 -14.53 -8.59 -0.04
N VAL A 14 -13.80 -9.23 -0.96
CA VAL A 14 -12.34 -9.19 -1.03
C VAL A 14 -11.86 -7.79 -1.42
N VAL A 15 -12.51 -7.15 -2.40
CA VAL A 15 -12.17 -5.78 -2.85
C VAL A 15 -12.20 -4.73 -1.72
N PRO A 16 -13.26 -4.58 -0.90
CA PRO A 16 -13.27 -3.62 0.20
C PRO A 16 -12.29 -4.00 1.33
N GLY A 17 -12.02 -5.30 1.53
CA GLY A 17 -10.99 -5.78 2.44
C GLY A 17 -9.59 -5.33 2.02
N ILE A 18 -9.26 -5.49 0.73
CA ILE A 18 -8.01 -5.01 0.13
C ILE A 18 -7.91 -3.49 0.26
N ILE A 19 -8.94 -2.73 -0.14
CA ILE A 19 -8.92 -1.26 -0.07
C ILE A 19 -8.70 -0.74 1.36
N LYS A 20 -9.28 -1.41 2.38
CA LYS A 20 -9.02 -1.06 3.78
C LYS A 20 -7.61 -1.43 4.23
N SER A 21 -7.10 -2.59 3.84
CA SER A 21 -5.71 -3.00 4.12
C SER A 21 -4.73 -1.99 3.53
N ILE A 22 -4.95 -1.62 2.26
CA ILE A 22 -4.23 -0.58 1.53
C ILE A 22 -4.22 0.70 2.36
N SER A 23 -5.37 1.20 2.83
CA SER A 23 -5.49 2.43 3.62
C SER A 23 -4.64 2.46 4.91
N TYR A 24 -4.23 1.30 5.43
CA TYR A 24 -3.41 1.16 6.63
C TYR A 24 -1.94 0.81 6.33
N SER A 25 -1.60 0.50 5.08
CA SER A 25 -0.24 0.12 4.67
C SER A 25 0.81 1.17 5.05
N GLN A 26 0.45 2.45 5.01
CA GLN A 26 1.36 3.56 5.31
C GLN A 26 1.48 3.88 6.80
N ALA A 27 0.61 3.31 7.65
CA ALA A 27 0.63 3.58 9.09
C ALA A 27 1.95 3.15 9.72
N PHE A 28 2.53 2.05 9.25
CA PHE A 28 3.83 1.57 9.71
C PHE A 28 4.96 2.55 9.37
N TYR A 29 5.03 3.01 8.12
CA TYR A 29 6.05 3.98 7.68
C TYR A 29 5.94 5.32 8.43
N ILE A 30 4.73 5.85 8.57
CA ILE A 30 4.46 7.10 9.31
C ILE A 30 4.84 6.97 10.79
N TYR A 31 4.51 5.84 11.42
CA TYR A 31 4.85 5.59 12.82
C TYR A 31 6.36 5.56 13.05
N ARG A 32 7.10 4.85 12.19
CA ARG A 32 8.56 4.79 12.26
C ARG A 32 9.21 6.14 12.02
N ASP A 33 8.79 6.84 10.96
CA ASP A 33 9.31 8.18 10.63
C ASP A 33 9.10 9.16 11.80
N HIS A 34 7.96 9.11 12.48
CA HIS A 34 7.70 9.94 13.66
C HIS A 34 8.58 9.60 14.88
N ILE A 35 8.86 8.31 15.12
CA ILE A 35 9.77 7.88 16.18
C ILE A 35 11.20 8.31 15.87
N ASP A 36 11.65 8.12 14.63
CA ASP A 36 12.99 8.46 14.17
C ASP A 36 13.22 9.99 14.24
N ASN A 37 12.18 10.79 14.02
CA ASN A 37 12.18 12.25 14.16
C ASN A 37 11.96 12.75 15.62
N GLY A 38 11.94 11.87 16.62
CA GLY A 38 11.83 12.23 18.05
C GLY A 38 10.45 12.68 18.51
N ASN A 39 9.41 12.52 17.68
CA ASN A 39 8.02 12.91 17.97
C ASN A 39 7.11 11.68 17.97
N PRO A 40 7.15 10.83 19.01
CA PRO A 40 6.40 9.59 19.06
C PRO A 40 4.89 9.86 19.03
N ILE A 41 4.20 9.30 18.03
CA ILE A 41 2.75 9.38 17.88
C ILE A 41 2.10 8.06 18.31
N THR A 42 0.85 8.11 18.77
CA THR A 42 0.07 6.89 19.04
C THR A 42 -0.23 6.15 17.73
N TYR A 43 -0.26 4.81 17.78
CA TYR A 43 -0.59 3.97 16.62
C TYR A 43 -1.92 4.35 15.93
N LEU A 44 -2.94 4.74 16.71
CA LEU A 44 -4.22 5.24 16.16
C LEU A 44 -4.06 6.55 15.38
N GLN A 45 -3.16 7.43 15.81
CA GLN A 45 -2.85 8.66 15.09
C GLN A 45 -2.11 8.35 13.78
N ALA A 46 -1.18 7.39 13.80
CA ALA A 46 -0.49 6.92 12.60
C ALA A 46 -1.46 6.32 11.58
N ILE A 47 -2.42 5.50 12.02
CA ILE A 47 -3.50 4.97 11.17
C ILE A 47 -4.34 6.09 10.58
N THR A 48 -4.70 7.09 11.39
CA THR A 48 -5.54 8.21 10.94
C THR A 48 -4.81 9.05 9.90
N LYS A 49 -3.51 9.31 10.10
CA LYS A 49 -2.65 9.99 9.13
C LYS A 49 -2.50 9.17 7.85
N SER A 50 -2.25 7.86 7.95
CA SER A 50 -2.19 6.94 6.80
C SER A 50 -3.46 6.99 5.97
N ARG A 51 -4.63 6.92 6.63
CA ARG A 51 -5.93 6.98 5.93
C ARG A 51 -6.11 8.28 5.16
N LYS A 52 -5.73 9.43 5.75
CA LYS A 52 -5.80 10.74 5.10
C LYS A 52 -4.79 10.87 3.96
N LEU A 53 -3.57 10.37 4.16
CA LEU A 53 -2.50 10.41 3.18
C LEU A 53 -2.82 9.58 1.93
N MET A 54 -3.56 8.48 2.11
CA MET A 54 -3.99 7.60 1.04
C MET A 54 -5.33 7.97 0.41
N ASP A 55 -5.99 9.02 0.88
CA ASP A 55 -7.24 9.45 0.28
C ASP A 55 -6.99 9.98 -1.14
N GLY A 56 -7.73 9.47 -2.12
CA GLY A 56 -7.46 9.71 -3.56
C GLY A 56 -6.40 8.80 -4.21
N HIS A 57 -5.49 8.17 -3.44
CA HIS A 57 -4.39 7.35 -3.97
C HIS A 57 -4.57 5.83 -3.79
N LYS A 58 -5.72 5.38 -3.30
CA LYS A 58 -6.00 3.95 -3.07
C LYS A 58 -5.99 3.13 -4.36
N MET A 59 -6.48 3.72 -5.45
CA MET A 59 -6.50 3.08 -6.77
C MET A 59 -5.10 2.97 -7.35
N ASP A 60 -4.26 3.98 -7.19
CA ASP A 60 -2.85 3.94 -7.64
C ASP A 60 -2.09 2.80 -6.96
N TYR A 61 -2.29 2.64 -5.65
CA TYR A 61 -1.68 1.56 -4.88
C TYR A 61 -2.18 0.18 -5.35
N PHE A 62 -3.47 0.04 -5.66
CA PHE A 62 -4.03 -1.20 -6.19
C PHE A 62 -3.46 -1.57 -7.57
N VAL A 63 -3.36 -0.60 -8.48
CA VAL A 63 -2.73 -0.80 -9.80
C VAL A 63 -1.26 -1.18 -9.66
N MET A 64 -0.55 -0.57 -8.69
CA MET A 64 0.81 -0.94 -8.35
C MET A 64 0.90 -2.40 -7.88
N GLU A 65 0.05 -2.85 -6.96
CA GLU A 65 0.00 -4.27 -6.55
C GLU A 65 -0.34 -5.22 -7.71
N LEU A 66 -1.25 -4.83 -8.60
CA LEU A 66 -1.58 -5.61 -9.80
C LEU A 66 -0.36 -5.78 -10.72
N SER A 67 0.49 -4.77 -10.84
CA SER A 67 1.73 -4.89 -11.63
C SER A 67 2.69 -5.94 -11.05
N PHE A 68 2.63 -6.21 -9.74
CA PHE A 68 3.44 -7.22 -9.07
C PHE A 68 2.88 -8.65 -9.18
N ILE A 69 1.65 -8.82 -9.65
CA ILE A 69 1.05 -10.16 -9.76
C ILE A 69 1.78 -11.06 -10.76
N GLY A 70 2.33 -10.46 -11.82
CA GLY A 70 3.17 -11.19 -12.79
C GLY A 70 4.45 -11.74 -12.14
N TRP A 71 5.08 -10.95 -11.26
CA TRP A 71 6.27 -11.37 -10.53
C TRP A 71 5.94 -12.44 -9.48
N LEU A 72 4.78 -12.36 -8.83
CA LEU A 72 4.31 -13.40 -7.90
C LEU A 72 4.14 -14.77 -8.55
N ILE A 73 3.76 -14.81 -9.83
CA ILE A 73 3.68 -16.05 -10.62
C ILE A 73 5.08 -16.49 -11.08
N LEU A 74 5.97 -15.55 -11.40
CA LEU A 74 7.32 -15.84 -11.92
C LEU A 74 8.28 -16.37 -10.84
N VAL A 75 8.12 -15.93 -9.58
CA VAL A 75 8.92 -16.41 -8.44
C VAL A 75 8.86 -17.94 -8.25
N PRO A 76 7.69 -18.60 -8.14
CA PRO A 76 7.63 -20.05 -8.02
C PRO A 76 8.07 -20.77 -9.30
N ILE A 77 7.82 -20.21 -10.48
CA ILE A 77 8.27 -20.80 -11.77
C ILE A 77 9.80 -20.89 -11.83
N THR A 78 10.51 -19.90 -11.28
CA THR A 78 11.98 -19.88 -11.22
C THR A 78 12.56 -20.62 -10.01
N GLY A 79 11.75 -21.34 -9.25
CA GLY A 79 12.19 -22.02 -8.03
C GLY A 79 12.61 -21.07 -6.90
N GLY A 80 12.11 -19.83 -6.90
CA GLY A 80 12.42 -18.81 -5.90
C GLY A 80 13.61 -17.90 -6.26
N ILE A 81 14.31 -18.15 -7.37
CA ILE A 81 15.48 -17.37 -7.77
C ILE A 81 15.11 -15.91 -8.07
N ALA A 82 13.99 -15.68 -8.76
CA ALA A 82 13.53 -14.31 -9.05
C ALA A 82 13.25 -13.48 -7.79
N ALA A 83 12.98 -14.11 -6.63
CA ALA A 83 12.70 -13.40 -5.38
C ALA A 83 13.88 -12.51 -4.92
N ILE A 84 15.11 -12.87 -5.28
CA ILE A 84 16.33 -12.12 -4.92
C ILE A 84 16.28 -10.69 -5.46
N TRP A 85 15.73 -10.48 -6.67
CA TRP A 85 15.58 -9.15 -7.28
C TRP A 85 14.20 -8.56 -7.05
N VAL A 86 13.15 -9.40 -7.06
CA VAL A 86 11.77 -8.95 -6.90
C VAL A 86 11.53 -8.36 -5.52
N LEU A 87 12.10 -8.95 -4.45
CA LEU A 87 11.88 -8.47 -3.09
C LEU A 87 12.43 -7.05 -2.83
N PRO A 88 13.70 -6.72 -3.12
CA PRO A 88 14.21 -5.36 -2.94
C PRO A 88 13.52 -4.37 -3.90
N TYR A 89 13.19 -4.80 -5.13
CA TYR A 89 12.44 -3.98 -6.08
C TYR A 89 11.03 -3.66 -5.58
N TYR A 90 10.33 -4.66 -5.03
CA TYR A 90 9.03 -4.51 -4.38
C TYR A 90 9.14 -3.47 -3.26
N GLN A 91 10.00 -3.72 -2.27
CA GLN A 91 10.16 -2.81 -1.12
C GLN A 91 10.52 -1.37 -1.53
N LEU A 92 11.43 -1.20 -2.49
CA LEU A 92 11.81 0.12 -2.99
C LEU A 92 10.63 0.84 -3.66
N THR A 93 9.78 0.10 -4.38
CA THR A 93 8.61 0.65 -5.05
C THR A 93 7.59 1.18 -4.04
N PHE A 94 7.28 0.42 -2.98
CA PHE A 94 6.39 0.90 -1.91
C PHE A 94 6.99 2.07 -1.11
N CYS A 95 8.30 2.06 -0.87
CA CYS A 95 9.00 3.18 -0.23
C CYS A 95 8.92 4.46 -1.09
N ASN A 96 9.19 4.36 -2.38
CA ASN A 96 9.07 5.50 -3.30
C ASN A 96 7.61 5.99 -3.42
N PHE A 97 6.64 5.08 -3.39
CA PHE A 97 5.23 5.44 -3.36
C PHE A 97 4.90 6.25 -2.09
N TYR A 98 5.33 5.79 -0.92
CA TYR A 98 5.19 6.55 0.33
C TYR A 98 5.80 7.95 0.25
N LYS A 99 7.04 8.07 -0.23
CA LYS A 99 7.72 9.37 -0.38
C LYS A 99 6.94 10.32 -1.29
N LYS A 100 6.45 9.83 -2.43
CA LYS A 100 5.61 10.63 -3.34
C LYS A 100 4.30 11.07 -2.70
N LEU A 101 3.66 10.22 -1.90
CA LEU A 101 2.45 10.61 -1.18
C LEU A 101 2.71 11.76 -0.20
N VAL A 102 3.80 11.67 0.58
CA VAL A 102 4.19 12.72 1.53
C VAL A 102 4.49 14.03 0.81
N GLU A 103 5.26 13.97 -0.28
CA GLU A 103 5.60 15.13 -1.12
C GLU A 103 4.33 15.78 -1.71
N ASN A 104 3.44 15.01 -2.33
CA ASN A 104 2.16 15.51 -2.84
C ASN A 104 1.30 16.14 -1.74
N ASN A 105 1.31 15.57 -0.54
CA ASN A 105 0.58 16.14 0.60
C ASN A 105 1.15 17.49 1.06
N GLN A 106 2.48 17.67 1.00
CA GLN A 106 3.14 18.95 1.30
C GLN A 106 2.82 19.98 0.23
N LEU A 107 2.97 19.63 -1.05
CA LEU A 107 2.62 20.50 -2.19
C LEU A 107 1.16 20.98 -2.12
N SER A 108 0.23 20.10 -1.75
CA SER A 108 -1.17 20.46 -1.57
C SER A 108 -1.41 21.45 -0.41
N LYS A 109 -0.56 21.45 0.62
CA LYS A 109 -0.67 22.41 1.74
C LYS A 109 -0.04 23.74 1.38
N ASP A 110 1.08 23.73 0.68
CA ASP A 110 1.76 24.94 0.22
C ASP A 110 0.93 25.70 -0.82
N ALA A 111 0.18 24.99 -1.67
CA ALA A 111 -0.76 25.59 -2.62
C ALA A 111 -2.03 26.17 -1.99
N GLN A 112 -2.31 25.87 -0.70
CA GLN A 112 -3.48 26.34 0.04
C GLN A 112 -3.15 27.46 1.04
N ASN A 113 -1.87 27.80 1.22
CA ASN A 113 -1.37 28.88 2.06
C ASN A 113 -1.05 30.13 1.22
#